data_AF-A0A8X8C956-F1
#
_entry.id   AF-A0A8X8C956-F1
#
_cell.length_a   1.000
_cell.length_b   1.000
_cell.length_c   1.000
_cell.angle_alpha   90.00
_cell.angle_beta   90.00
_cell.angle_gamma   90.00
#
_symmetry.space_group_name_H-M   'P 1'
#
loop_
_entity.id
_entity.type
_entity.pdbx_description
1 polymer ?
#
loop_
_entity_poly.entity_id
_entity_poly.type
_entity_poly.pdbx_seq_one_letter_code
_entity_poly.pdbx_strand_id
1 'polypeptide(L)'
;MEPKSPSKLYLHIMGFSHYKWILKICGVCIVILLLLLGVYFASNKAGKAVVTSGFYHYTVVVDCGSTGTRVNVFKWWKPASLSNWDLPILVHSYPDNSTQSLSRGSSCKYHCVQTEPGLDKFVGNSTGVRLSLEPLILRAEQWVPRERHGDTPIFVLATAGLRRLLIEDARQVLDDVEDVVKEHSFVSKKSWIRVLSGKEEAYYGWVALNYKMGSLGNSSMGPTLGLLDLGGSSLQVVMEVHGGGRNDANLIRSKIGLVEHYILAFSLSSFGLNEAFDRTVAMLSQVQPDGGGNNERYEVRHPCLGFGFQRNYSCYVCDGMNAPYQKNLSIQTHKSEFSNTHLVGDPDWEICKGIARAAALNLSSLDWSQPTNLNNCKTGLSSFGSGTLNLIAGTHPSRRFHALSGFFAVHNMLDLAPIANLTKIWEKGQQMCSKSWSDSSNTSGNQNNIGKYCFRVPYMASLIEDALCLGDKEIVFGPGDLSWTLGASLVEVEKPWPSSTETTILSLKSKEVYIPPSFCSFYFCLFHLLFTIIKSSCLCRARRFLLSDYLCHLMFILNSVQTNVWSQQHELTELSVGFVVQE
;
A
#
# COMPACT_ATOMS: atom_id res chain seq x y z
N MET A 1 -46.17 -6.09 -101.04
CA MET A 1 -46.11 -5.36 -99.77
C MET A 1 -45.22 -6.14 -98.83
N GLU A 2 -43.95 -5.77 -98.78
CA GLU A 2 -43.00 -6.08 -97.72
C GLU A 2 -41.87 -5.10 -97.98
N PRO A 3 -41.52 -4.24 -97.00
CA PRO A 3 -40.21 -4.47 -96.37
C PRO A 3 -40.05 -3.86 -94.96
N LYS A 4 -39.13 -4.42 -94.16
CA LYS A 4 -37.84 -3.79 -93.79
C LYS A 4 -37.28 -4.37 -92.48
N SER A 5 -36.10 -4.98 -92.62
CA SER A 5 -35.06 -5.01 -91.59
C SER A 5 -34.60 -3.59 -91.26
N PRO A 6 -34.41 -3.20 -89.99
CA PRO A 6 -33.63 -2.03 -89.64
C PRO A 6 -32.19 -2.44 -89.30
N SER A 7 -31.31 -1.84 -90.09
CA SER A 7 -29.87 -1.65 -89.94
C SER A 7 -29.38 -1.40 -88.50
N LYS A 8 -28.22 -2.01 -88.21
CA LYS A 8 -27.34 -1.73 -87.06
C LYS A 8 -27.11 -0.22 -86.90
N LEU A 9 -27.54 0.35 -85.78
CA LEU A 9 -27.16 1.69 -85.35
C LEU A 9 -26.01 1.57 -84.34
N TYR A 10 -24.81 1.93 -84.79
CA TYR A 10 -23.63 2.06 -83.94
C TYR A 10 -23.80 3.31 -83.07
N LEU A 11 -24.09 3.14 -81.78
CA LEU A 11 -24.13 4.27 -80.84
C LEU A 11 -22.73 4.51 -80.29
N HIS A 12 -22.14 5.63 -80.70
CA HIS A 12 -20.84 6.12 -80.25
C HIS A 12 -20.89 6.45 -78.74
N ILE A 13 -20.13 5.73 -77.92
CA ILE A 13 -19.96 6.06 -76.49
C ILE A 13 -19.06 7.30 -76.40
N MET A 14 -19.67 8.50 -76.39
CA MET A 14 -19.06 9.73 -75.88
C MET A 14 -19.90 10.23 -74.69
N GLY A 15 -19.39 10.50 -73.50
CA GLY A 15 -18.04 10.43 -73.00
C GLY A 15 -18.08 10.39 -71.47
N PHE A 16 -17.33 9.44 -70.90
CA PHE A 16 -17.14 9.24 -69.46
C PHE A 16 -16.10 10.24 -68.87
N SER A 17 -15.86 11.37 -69.56
CA SER A 17 -14.81 12.34 -69.24
C SER A 17 -15.27 13.37 -68.18
N HIS A 18 -16.52 13.84 -68.27
CA HIS A 18 -17.02 14.91 -67.40
C HIS A 18 -17.24 14.50 -65.93
N TYR A 19 -17.53 13.22 -65.67
CA TYR A 19 -17.75 12.71 -64.29
C TYR A 19 -16.45 12.54 -63.49
N LYS A 20 -15.30 12.35 -64.16
CA LYS A 20 -14.00 12.22 -63.49
C LYS A 20 -13.58 13.50 -62.78
N TRP A 21 -13.92 14.66 -63.34
CA TRP A 21 -13.57 15.96 -62.74
C TRP A 21 -14.44 16.25 -61.51
N ILE A 22 -15.74 15.93 -61.58
CA ILE A 22 -16.68 16.07 -60.45
C ILE A 22 -16.29 15.13 -59.29
N LEU A 23 -15.96 13.87 -59.58
CA LEU A 23 -15.49 12.91 -58.56
C LEU A 23 -14.18 13.36 -57.91
N LYS A 24 -13.26 13.97 -58.68
CA LYS A 24 -12.03 14.55 -58.13
C LYS A 24 -12.31 15.73 -57.20
N ILE A 25 -13.23 16.62 -57.58
CA ILE A 25 -13.61 17.77 -56.73
C ILE A 25 -14.29 17.30 -55.45
N CYS A 26 -15.24 16.35 -55.53
CA CYS A 26 -15.87 15.78 -54.35
C CYS A 26 -14.84 15.09 -53.44
N GLY A 27 -13.87 14.37 -54.01
CA GLY A 27 -12.76 13.78 -53.25
C GLY A 27 -11.92 14.83 -52.52
N VAL A 28 -11.56 15.93 -53.18
CA VAL A 28 -10.82 17.04 -52.56
C VAL A 28 -11.63 17.71 -51.44
N CYS A 29 -12.93 17.93 -51.65
CA CYS A 29 -13.80 18.50 -50.62
C CYS A 29 -13.91 17.60 -49.38
N ILE A 30 -14.00 16.28 -49.55
CA ILE A 30 -14.02 15.32 -48.44
C ILE A 30 -12.70 15.34 -47.69
N VAL A 31 -11.55 15.38 -48.39
CA VAL A 31 -10.23 15.47 -47.74
C VAL A 31 -10.10 16.76 -46.94
N ILE A 32 -10.54 17.91 -47.48
CA ILE A 32 -10.55 19.18 -46.75
C ILE A 32 -11.46 19.10 -45.52
N LEU A 33 -12.65 18.51 -45.63
CA LEU A 33 -13.57 18.35 -44.51
C LEU A 33 -12.95 17.47 -43.41
N LEU A 34 -12.28 16.38 -43.78
CA LEU A 34 -11.59 15.49 -42.83
C LEU A 34 -10.40 16.17 -42.16
N LEU A 35 -9.65 17.00 -42.88
CA LEU A 35 -8.57 17.80 -42.31
C LEU A 35 -9.11 18.85 -41.33
N LEU A 36 -10.22 19.53 -41.67
CA LEU A 36 -10.88 20.49 -40.79
C LEU A 36 -11.48 19.82 -39.54
N LEU A 37 -12.07 18.63 -39.68
CA LEU A 37 -12.50 17.81 -38.55
C LEU A 37 -11.31 17.38 -37.69
N GLY A 38 -10.18 16.99 -38.31
CA GLY A 38 -8.94 16.67 -37.62
C GLY A 38 -8.40 17.86 -36.82
N VAL A 39 -8.39 19.06 -37.40
CA VAL A 39 -7.98 20.31 -36.71
C VAL A 39 -8.98 20.68 -35.63
N TYR A 40 -10.29 20.53 -35.84
CA TYR A 40 -11.33 20.78 -34.85
C TYR A 40 -11.20 19.82 -33.65
N PHE A 41 -11.01 18.52 -33.91
CA PHE A 41 -10.77 17.54 -32.85
C PHE A 41 -9.42 17.74 -32.18
N ALA A 42 -8.37 18.18 -32.88
CA ALA A 42 -7.09 18.53 -32.27
C ALA A 42 -7.19 19.80 -31.40
N SER A 43 -7.97 20.79 -31.84
CA SER A 43 -8.21 22.04 -31.10
C SER A 43 -9.15 21.85 -29.90
N ASN A 44 -10.11 20.94 -29.99
CA ASN A 44 -10.98 20.55 -28.87
C ASN A 44 -10.35 19.48 -27.96
N LYS A 45 -9.37 18.68 -28.44
CA LYS A 45 -8.51 17.83 -27.60
C LYS A 45 -7.39 18.61 -26.93
N ALA A 46 -7.02 19.78 -27.45
CA ALA A 46 -6.50 20.87 -26.64
C ALA A 46 -7.62 21.49 -25.77
N GLY A 47 -8.44 20.62 -25.16
CA GLY A 47 -9.26 20.98 -24.03
C GLY A 47 -8.33 21.61 -23.01
N LYS A 48 -8.77 22.73 -22.44
CA LYS A 48 -8.08 23.50 -21.39
C LYS A 48 -7.17 22.57 -20.60
N ALA A 49 -5.87 22.60 -20.88
CA ALA A 49 -4.90 22.13 -19.91
C ALA A 49 -5.06 23.12 -18.76
N VAL A 50 -5.97 22.82 -17.84
CA VAL A 50 -5.90 23.38 -16.51
C VAL A 50 -4.55 22.91 -16.02
N VAL A 51 -3.54 23.77 -16.15
CA VAL A 51 -2.34 23.65 -15.35
C VAL A 51 -2.85 23.78 -13.94
N THR A 52 -3.15 22.65 -13.31
CA THR A 52 -3.46 22.61 -11.89
C THR A 52 -2.17 23.06 -11.22
N SER A 53 -2.11 24.34 -10.83
CA SER A 53 -1.06 24.81 -9.95
C SER A 53 -1.10 23.90 -8.74
N GLY A 54 -0.03 23.17 -8.47
CA GLY A 54 0.08 22.25 -7.35
C GLY A 54 1.43 22.42 -6.71
N PHE A 55 1.50 22.16 -5.42
CA PHE A 55 2.73 22.34 -4.65
C PHE A 55 3.28 20.96 -4.32
N TYR A 56 4.57 20.78 -4.63
CA TYR A 56 5.32 19.65 -4.09
C TYR A 56 5.64 19.93 -2.63
N HIS A 57 5.66 18.91 -1.79
CA HIS A 57 6.20 18.99 -0.44
C HIS A 57 6.88 17.67 -0.07
N TYR A 58 7.69 17.72 0.96
CA TYR A 58 8.45 16.57 1.44
C TYR A 58 8.13 16.33 2.91
N THR A 59 8.21 15.08 3.33
CA THR A 59 8.09 14.70 4.73
C THR A 59 9.18 13.70 5.05
N VAL A 60 9.90 13.91 6.15
CA VAL A 60 10.89 12.97 6.67
C VAL A 60 10.30 12.25 7.88
N VAL A 61 10.33 10.92 7.88
CA VAL A 61 9.90 10.10 9.01
C VAL A 61 11.03 9.15 9.40
N VAL A 62 11.50 9.31 10.64
CA VAL A 62 12.49 8.45 11.26
C VAL A 62 11.79 7.44 12.17
N ASP A 63 11.75 6.18 11.74
CA ASP A 63 11.23 5.03 12.48
C ASP A 63 12.30 4.53 13.46
N CYS A 64 12.10 4.76 14.75
CA CYS A 64 12.99 4.27 15.80
C CYS A 64 12.49 2.93 16.36
N GLY A 65 12.65 1.87 15.56
CA GLY A 65 12.27 0.51 15.89
C GLY A 65 13.19 -0.19 16.88
N SER A 66 12.72 -1.27 17.52
CA SER A 66 13.48 -1.98 18.57
C SER A 66 14.73 -2.72 18.09
N THR A 67 14.83 -3.00 16.79
CA THR A 67 16.03 -3.62 16.19
C THR A 67 17.01 -2.58 15.68
N GLY A 68 16.50 -1.45 15.19
CA GLY A 68 17.29 -0.41 14.52
C GLY A 68 16.41 0.72 14.05
N THR A 69 17.05 1.85 13.73
CA THR A 69 16.44 3.10 13.32
C THR A 69 16.48 3.25 11.80
N ARG A 70 15.39 3.70 11.17
CA ARG A 70 15.25 3.83 9.71
C ARG A 70 14.78 5.23 9.33
N VAL A 71 15.27 5.75 8.22
CA VAL A 71 14.77 7.02 7.66
C VAL A 71 13.99 6.78 6.37
N ASN A 72 12.86 7.48 6.24
CA ASN A 72 12.03 7.48 5.06
C ASN A 72 11.74 8.93 4.67
N VAL A 73 11.80 9.22 3.37
CA VAL A 73 11.46 10.54 2.82
C VAL A 73 10.39 10.37 1.77
N PHE A 74 9.29 11.09 1.92
CA PHE A 74 8.15 11.05 1.01
C PHE A 74 8.03 12.37 0.28
N LYS A 75 7.98 12.31 -1.05
CA LYS A 75 7.69 13.45 -1.92
C LYS A 75 6.23 13.39 -2.34
N TRP A 76 5.50 14.43 -2.03
CA TRP A 76 4.07 14.55 -2.28
C TRP A 76 3.79 15.62 -3.31
N TRP A 77 2.68 15.47 -4.01
CA TRP A 77 2.09 16.51 -4.85
C TRP A 77 0.65 16.75 -4.43
N LYS A 78 0.30 18.01 -4.19
CA LYS A 78 -1.05 18.43 -3.84
C LYS A 78 -1.54 19.52 -4.82
N PRO A 79 -2.54 19.25 -5.66
CA PRO A 79 -3.17 20.30 -6.47
C PRO A 79 -3.78 21.40 -5.60
N ALA A 80 -3.60 22.66 -6.00
CA ALA A 80 -4.12 23.83 -5.28
C ALA A 80 -5.65 23.93 -5.27
N SER A 81 -6.32 23.20 -6.17
CA SER A 81 -7.78 23.14 -6.26
C SER A 81 -8.39 21.97 -5.49
N LEU A 82 -7.59 21.12 -4.83
CA LEU A 82 -8.14 20.03 -4.04
C LEU A 82 -8.84 20.56 -2.80
N SER A 83 -9.94 19.90 -2.45
CA SER A 83 -10.60 20.14 -1.17
C SER A 83 -9.67 19.68 -0.03
N ASN A 84 -9.90 20.18 1.19
CA ASN A 84 -9.16 19.69 2.37
C ASN A 84 -9.36 18.19 2.64
N TRP A 85 -10.27 17.52 1.93
CA TRP A 85 -10.63 16.12 2.12
C TRP A 85 -9.91 15.18 1.14
N ASP A 86 -9.22 15.71 0.12
CA ASP A 86 -8.54 14.86 -0.85
C ASP A 86 -7.11 14.56 -0.39
N LEU A 87 -6.74 13.28 -0.40
CA LEU A 87 -5.41 12.81 -0.01
C LEU A 87 -4.35 13.28 -1.01
N PRO A 88 -3.15 13.70 -0.56
CA PRO A 88 -2.08 14.07 -1.46
C PRO A 88 -1.61 12.87 -2.28
N ILE A 89 -1.01 13.12 -3.44
CA ILE A 89 -0.49 12.07 -4.33
C ILE A 89 0.99 11.84 -4.00
N LEU A 90 1.34 10.61 -3.65
CA LEU A 90 2.73 10.20 -3.47
C LEU A 90 3.42 10.18 -4.84
N VAL A 91 4.39 11.07 -5.02
CA VAL A 91 5.19 11.19 -6.24
C VAL A 91 6.38 10.24 -6.18
N HIS A 92 7.02 10.17 -5.01
CA HIS A 92 8.21 9.38 -4.82
C HIS A 92 8.46 9.09 -3.32
N SER A 93 9.14 7.99 -3.03
CA SER A 93 9.56 7.62 -1.68
C SER A 93 11.01 7.16 -1.68
N TYR A 94 11.81 7.67 -0.75
CA TYR A 94 13.16 7.19 -0.47
C TYR A 94 13.19 6.43 0.86
N PRO A 95 14.02 5.38 0.98
CA PRO A 95 14.88 4.82 -0.07
C PRO A 95 14.11 4.11 -1.20
N ASP A 96 14.62 4.19 -2.42
CA ASP A 96 14.09 3.53 -3.62
C ASP A 96 15.07 2.47 -4.16
N ASN A 97 14.72 1.81 -5.27
CA ASN A 97 15.59 0.82 -5.92
C ASN A 97 17.00 1.36 -6.29
N SER A 98 17.10 2.65 -6.63
CA SER A 98 18.38 3.28 -6.99
C SER A 98 19.32 3.46 -5.80
N THR A 99 18.75 3.46 -4.58
CA THR A 99 19.51 3.63 -3.33
C THR A 99 20.10 2.32 -2.76
N GLN A 100 19.78 1.14 -3.33
CA GLN A 100 20.32 -0.15 -2.87
C GLN A 100 21.86 -0.25 -3.01
N SER A 101 22.45 0.38 -4.03
CA SER A 101 23.89 0.32 -4.35
C SER A 101 24.81 0.90 -3.25
N LEU A 102 24.30 1.81 -2.43
CA LEU A 102 25.09 2.55 -1.43
C LEU A 102 25.08 1.90 -0.04
N SER A 103 24.31 0.82 0.15
CA SER A 103 24.16 0.13 1.44
C SER A 103 24.99 -1.17 1.48
N ARG A 104 26.30 -1.09 1.23
CA ARG A 104 27.22 -2.23 1.48
C ARG A 104 27.36 -2.43 3.00
N GLY A 105 26.40 -3.15 3.59
CA GLY A 105 26.45 -3.55 5.00
C GLY A 105 25.12 -3.49 5.78
N SER A 106 24.00 -3.04 5.20
CA SER A 106 22.74 -2.99 5.94
C SER A 106 22.06 -4.38 5.98
N SER A 107 21.65 -4.81 7.17
CA SER A 107 20.88 -6.04 7.48
C SER A 107 19.43 -6.02 6.96
N CYS A 108 19.03 -4.97 6.24
CA CYS A 108 17.66 -4.76 5.79
C CYS A 108 17.38 -5.55 4.52
N LYS A 109 16.41 -6.47 4.58
CA LYS A 109 16.02 -7.33 3.43
C LYS A 109 14.97 -6.70 2.52
N TYR A 110 14.66 -5.43 2.74
CA TYR A 110 13.73 -4.60 1.98
C TYR A 110 14.33 -3.19 1.81
N HIS A 111 13.66 -2.30 1.09
CA HIS A 111 14.16 -0.93 0.85
C HIS A 111 14.22 -0.15 2.17
N CYS A 112 15.35 -0.18 2.85
CA CYS A 112 15.59 0.67 4.00
C CYS A 112 17.05 1.09 4.13
N VAL A 113 17.23 2.31 4.65
CA VAL A 113 18.50 2.85 5.12
C VAL A 113 18.38 2.92 6.63
N GLN A 114 19.25 2.20 7.33
CA GLN A 114 19.12 1.96 8.76
C GLN A 114 20.45 1.97 9.51
N THR A 115 20.36 2.26 10.81
CA THR A 115 21.40 2.04 11.82
C THR A 115 20.93 1.02 12.85
N GLU A 116 21.86 0.26 13.42
CA GLU A 116 21.62 -0.70 14.50
C GLU A 116 22.66 -0.49 15.62
N PRO A 117 22.31 -0.78 16.89
CA PRO A 117 21.01 -1.26 17.39
C PRO A 117 19.94 -0.16 17.48
N GLY A 118 18.72 -0.55 17.87
CA GLY A 118 17.62 0.38 18.17
C GLY A 118 17.97 1.36 19.30
N LEU A 119 17.31 2.52 19.32
CA LEU A 119 17.63 3.60 20.25
C LEU A 119 17.46 3.22 21.73
N ASP A 120 16.68 2.19 22.02
CA ASP A 120 16.51 1.68 23.39
C ASP A 120 17.80 1.14 24.02
N LYS A 121 18.86 0.93 23.22
CA LYS A 121 20.18 0.50 23.70
C LYS A 121 21.10 1.64 24.12
N PHE A 122 20.68 2.89 23.95
CA PHE A 122 21.49 4.07 24.22
C PHE A 122 21.01 4.88 25.43
N VAL A 123 20.30 4.26 26.37
CA VAL A 123 19.93 4.90 27.65
C VAL A 123 21.19 5.41 28.35
N GLY A 124 21.26 6.71 28.62
CA GLY A 124 22.41 7.37 29.22
C GLY A 124 23.63 7.52 28.29
N ASN A 125 23.48 7.28 26.98
CA ASN A 125 24.55 7.39 25.98
C ASN A 125 24.13 8.29 24.81
N SER A 126 24.14 9.60 25.04
CA SER A 126 23.80 10.62 24.04
C SER A 126 24.69 10.57 22.78
N THR A 127 25.97 10.18 22.94
CA THR A 127 26.88 9.98 21.79
C THR A 127 26.42 8.82 20.92
N GLY A 128 25.93 7.73 21.51
CA GLY A 128 25.33 6.60 20.79
C GLY A 128 24.06 6.99 20.03
N VAL A 129 23.19 7.80 20.65
CA VAL A 129 21.99 8.36 19.99
C VAL A 129 22.39 9.18 18.75
N ARG A 130 23.35 10.10 18.90
CA ARG A 130 23.87 10.91 17.78
C ARG A 130 24.43 10.06 16.64
N LEU A 131 25.34 9.13 16.95
CA LEU A 131 25.95 8.25 15.96
C LEU A 131 24.91 7.36 15.23
N SER A 132 23.78 7.08 15.87
CA SER A 132 22.67 6.33 15.27
C SER A 132 21.80 7.18 14.33
N LEU A 133 21.55 8.45 14.67
CA LEU A 133 20.63 9.31 13.92
C LEU A 133 21.27 10.16 12.84
N GLU A 134 22.43 10.76 13.13
CA GLU A 134 23.06 11.75 12.26
C GLU A 134 23.31 11.24 10.83
N PRO A 135 23.82 9.99 10.61
CA PRO A 135 23.99 9.47 9.26
C PRO A 135 22.68 9.34 8.48
N LEU A 136 21.57 9.08 9.17
CA LEU A 136 20.25 8.93 8.56
C LEU A 136 19.65 10.30 8.19
N ILE A 137 19.79 11.29 9.05
CA ILE A 137 19.28 12.65 8.79
C ILE A 137 20.07 13.29 7.65
N LEU A 138 21.40 13.19 7.66
CA LEU A 138 22.26 13.64 6.57
C LEU A 138 21.88 12.98 5.24
N ARG A 139 21.48 11.71 5.27
CA ARG A 139 21.01 11.02 4.05
C ARG A 139 19.68 11.58 3.55
N ALA A 140 18.75 11.90 4.45
CA ALA A 140 17.51 12.56 4.07
C ALA A 140 17.76 13.96 3.48
N GLU A 141 18.70 14.74 4.03
CA GLU A 141 19.10 16.05 3.50
C GLU A 141 19.69 15.98 2.09
N GLN A 142 20.28 14.84 1.71
CA GLN A 142 20.74 14.59 0.33
C GLN A 142 19.60 14.28 -0.64
N TRP A 143 18.49 13.70 -0.17
CA TRP A 143 17.33 13.34 -1.00
C TRP A 143 16.34 14.49 -1.16
N VAL A 144 16.25 15.39 -0.18
CA VAL A 144 15.40 16.58 -0.23
C VAL A 144 16.19 17.75 -0.84
N PRO A 145 15.66 18.47 -1.84
CA PRO A 145 16.31 19.67 -2.38
C PRO A 145 16.58 20.70 -1.27
N ARG A 146 17.73 21.38 -1.34
CA ARG A 146 18.21 22.27 -0.26
C ARG A 146 17.24 23.41 0.05
N GLU A 147 16.65 23.97 -1.00
CA GLU A 147 15.62 25.01 -0.93
C GLU A 147 14.33 24.55 -0.24
N ARG A 148 14.14 23.24 -0.06
CA ARG A 148 13.00 22.63 0.61
C ARG A 148 13.29 22.16 2.03
N HIS A 149 14.51 22.32 2.53
CA HIS A 149 14.83 21.87 3.89
C HIS A 149 14.00 22.65 4.93
N GLY A 150 13.91 23.97 4.79
CA GLY A 150 13.22 24.86 5.72
C GLY A 150 11.69 24.73 5.76
N ASP A 151 11.06 23.99 4.84
CA ASP A 151 9.62 23.69 4.86
C ASP A 151 9.30 22.19 4.99
N THR A 152 10.32 21.34 5.12
CA THR A 152 10.17 19.89 5.25
C THR A 152 10.14 19.48 6.73
N PRO A 153 9.01 18.97 7.25
CA PRO A 153 8.96 18.45 8.60
C PRO A 153 9.72 17.13 8.74
N ILE A 154 10.43 16.98 9.86
CA ILE A 154 11.01 15.72 10.33
C ILE A 154 10.27 15.21 11.57
N PHE A 155 9.71 14.00 11.46
CA PHE A 155 9.08 13.28 12.56
C PHE A 155 10.00 12.17 13.02
N VAL A 156 10.29 12.10 14.32
CA VAL A 156 11.08 11.00 14.91
C VAL A 156 10.19 10.22 15.85
N LEU A 157 9.79 9.04 15.39
CA LEU A 157 8.70 8.27 15.97
C LEU A 157 9.22 6.92 16.43
N ALA A 158 9.25 6.73 17.76
CA ALA A 158 9.74 5.51 18.37
C ALA A 158 8.61 4.52 18.68
N THR A 159 8.89 3.23 18.56
CA THR A 159 7.87 2.16 18.68
C THR A 159 8.10 1.29 19.92
N ALA A 160 7.82 -0.01 19.84
CA ALA A 160 7.88 -0.95 20.96
C ALA A 160 9.21 -0.96 21.72
N GLY A 161 10.33 -0.65 21.05
CA GLY A 161 11.66 -0.64 21.66
C GLY A 161 11.80 0.39 22.78
N LEU A 162 11.30 1.62 22.58
CA LEU A 162 11.29 2.65 23.63
C LEU A 162 10.07 2.51 24.55
N ARG A 163 8.94 1.99 24.05
CA ARG A 163 7.74 1.74 24.89
C ARG A 163 8.01 0.83 26.09
N ARG A 164 8.98 -0.09 25.98
CA ARG A 164 9.34 -1.03 27.06
C ARG A 164 10.29 -0.44 28.11
N LEU A 165 10.91 0.70 27.84
CA LEU A 165 11.79 1.36 28.80
C LEU A 165 10.97 2.00 29.93
N LEU A 166 11.65 2.31 31.04
CA LEU A 166 11.08 3.21 32.04
C LEU A 166 10.80 4.57 31.40
N ILE A 167 9.76 5.26 31.88
CA ILE A 167 9.33 6.56 31.33
C ILE A 167 10.48 7.57 31.33
N GLU A 168 11.30 7.58 32.38
CA GLU A 168 12.45 8.48 32.51
C GLU A 168 13.57 8.14 31.51
N ASP A 169 13.87 6.86 31.30
CA ASP A 169 14.87 6.41 30.33
C ASP A 169 14.43 6.73 28.90
N ALA A 170 13.14 6.47 28.57
CA ALA A 170 12.58 6.83 27.28
C ALA A 170 12.61 8.35 27.06
N ARG A 171 12.30 9.15 28.10
CA ARG A 171 12.38 10.62 28.04
C ARG A 171 13.81 11.09 27.78
N GLN A 172 14.78 10.56 28.52
CA GLN A 172 16.19 10.91 28.34
C GLN A 172 16.66 10.63 26.91
N VAL A 173 16.33 9.45 26.36
CA VAL A 173 16.68 9.13 24.97
C VAL A 173 16.01 10.10 24.00
N LEU A 174 14.74 10.46 24.20
CA LEU A 174 14.04 11.42 23.33
C LEU A 174 14.60 12.85 23.43
N ASP A 175 15.06 13.28 24.60
CA ASP A 175 15.72 14.57 24.77
C ASP A 175 17.07 14.58 24.02
N ASP A 176 17.84 13.48 24.09
CA ASP A 176 19.07 13.32 23.27
C ASP A 176 18.77 13.31 21.77
N VAL A 177 17.63 12.73 21.35
CA VAL A 177 17.16 12.78 19.94
C VAL A 177 16.84 14.21 19.53
N GLU A 178 16.12 14.97 20.37
CA GLU A 178 15.79 16.37 20.10
C GLU A 178 17.05 17.23 19.92
N ASP A 179 18.07 16.99 20.76
CA ASP A 179 19.35 17.68 20.68
C ASP A 179 20.08 17.44 19.35
N VAL A 180 19.99 16.24 18.78
CA VAL A 180 20.56 15.93 17.47
C VAL A 180 19.72 16.56 16.35
N VAL A 181 18.39 16.35 16.37
CA VAL A 181 17.50 16.76 15.27
C VAL A 181 17.48 18.28 15.07
N LYS A 182 17.55 19.07 16.14
CA LYS A 182 17.52 20.55 16.08
C LYS A 182 18.75 21.18 15.41
N GLU A 183 19.84 20.42 15.26
CA GLU A 183 21.07 20.87 14.60
C GLU A 183 21.00 20.72 13.07
N HIS A 184 19.97 20.04 12.54
CA HIS A 184 19.78 19.80 11.11
C HIS A 184 18.79 20.78 10.47
N SER A 185 18.75 20.78 9.14
CA SER A 185 18.10 21.82 8.33
C SER A 185 16.56 21.67 8.20
N PHE A 186 16.00 20.54 8.65
CA PHE A 186 14.57 20.26 8.59
C PHE A 186 13.77 20.94 9.70
N VAL A 187 12.48 21.17 9.45
CA VAL A 187 11.56 21.71 10.46
C VAL A 187 11.28 20.63 11.50
N SER A 188 11.60 20.92 12.77
CA SER A 188 11.34 20.01 13.89
C SER A 188 10.55 20.70 15.00
N LYS A 189 9.80 19.90 15.76
CA LYS A 189 9.12 20.33 17.00
C LYS A 189 9.28 19.22 18.03
N LYS A 190 9.41 19.57 19.31
CA LYS A 190 9.45 18.59 20.42
C LYS A 190 8.28 17.60 20.36
N SER A 191 7.08 18.07 20.03
CA SER A 191 5.88 17.22 19.89
C SER A 191 5.94 16.18 18.75
N TRP A 192 6.88 16.32 17.81
CA TRP A 192 7.10 15.40 16.69
C TRP A 192 8.17 14.35 16.97
N ILE A 193 8.80 14.44 18.15
CA ILE A 193 9.80 13.52 18.65
C ILE A 193 9.17 12.79 19.84
N ARG A 194 8.62 11.60 19.59
CA ARG A 194 7.79 10.92 20.60
C ARG A 194 7.75 9.41 20.42
N VAL A 195 7.34 8.72 21.50
CA VAL A 195 6.96 7.31 21.44
C VAL A 195 5.51 7.18 20.96
N LEU A 196 5.28 6.38 19.92
CA LEU A 196 3.95 6.03 19.45
C LEU A 196 3.29 5.06 20.44
N SER A 197 1.99 5.25 20.68
CA SER A 197 1.19 4.16 21.23
C SER A 197 1.12 3.02 20.21
N GLY A 198 0.98 1.79 20.69
CA GLY A 198 0.85 0.63 19.80
C GLY A 198 -0.34 0.73 18.84
N LYS A 199 -1.40 1.42 19.28
CA LYS A 199 -2.59 1.70 18.48
C LYS A 199 -2.30 2.67 17.33
N GLU A 200 -1.51 3.72 17.56
CA GLU A 200 -1.10 4.66 16.52
C GLU A 200 -0.22 3.98 15.46
N GLU A 201 0.78 3.22 15.90
CA GLU A 201 1.67 2.45 15.01
C GLU A 201 0.85 1.53 14.09
N ALA A 202 -0.11 0.81 14.66
CA ALA A 202 -1.02 -0.06 13.95
C ALA A 202 -1.89 0.73 12.94
N TYR A 203 -2.51 1.82 13.38
CA TYR A 203 -3.34 2.68 12.53
C TYR A 203 -2.57 3.30 11.37
N TYR A 204 -1.35 3.81 11.61
CA TYR A 204 -0.49 4.33 10.55
C TYR A 204 -0.15 3.26 9.51
N GLY A 205 0.12 2.03 9.95
CA GLY A 205 0.27 0.90 9.05
C GLY A 205 -0.96 0.68 8.16
N TRP A 206 -2.16 0.70 8.74
CA TRP A 206 -3.40 0.46 8.01
C TRP A 206 -3.71 1.59 7.02
N VAL A 207 -3.45 2.85 7.40
CA VAL A 207 -3.55 4.01 6.49
C VAL A 207 -2.57 3.85 5.34
N ALA A 208 -1.30 3.52 5.63
CA ALA A 208 -0.28 3.32 4.62
C ALA A 208 -0.70 2.26 3.58
N LEU A 209 -1.17 1.10 4.05
CA LEU A 209 -1.61 -0.01 3.21
C LEU A 209 -2.78 0.40 2.33
N ASN A 210 -3.86 0.89 2.93
CA ASN A 210 -5.08 1.19 2.18
C ASN A 210 -4.92 2.41 1.28
N TYR A 211 -4.05 3.37 1.63
CA TYR A 211 -3.64 4.45 0.73
C TYR A 211 -2.95 3.87 -0.50
N LYS A 212 -1.92 3.03 -0.30
CA LYS A 212 -1.13 2.46 -1.39
C LYS A 212 -1.95 1.56 -2.31
N MET A 213 -2.93 0.84 -1.75
CA MET A 213 -3.83 -0.03 -2.50
C MET A 213 -5.01 0.71 -3.13
N GLY A 214 -5.14 2.03 -2.90
CA GLY A 214 -6.20 2.86 -3.47
C GLY A 214 -7.57 2.61 -2.84
N SER A 215 -7.63 2.08 -1.62
CA SER A 215 -8.88 1.73 -0.91
C SER A 215 -9.36 2.81 0.05
N LEU A 216 -8.70 3.98 0.12
CA LEU A 216 -9.07 5.11 1.00
C LEU A 216 -9.70 6.27 0.23
N GLY A 217 -10.54 7.04 0.93
CA GLY A 217 -10.99 8.37 0.50
C GLY A 217 -12.30 8.42 -0.30
N ASN A 218 -12.84 7.29 -0.77
CA ASN A 218 -14.16 7.24 -1.42
C ASN A 218 -14.87 5.90 -1.18
N SER A 219 -16.17 5.95 -0.88
CA SER A 219 -17.01 4.76 -0.65
C SER A 219 -17.13 3.83 -1.86
N SER A 220 -16.75 4.28 -3.06
CA SER A 220 -16.71 3.46 -4.27
C SER A 220 -15.44 2.61 -4.42
N MET A 221 -14.43 2.78 -3.56
CA MET A 221 -13.09 2.16 -3.70
C MET A 221 -12.98 0.72 -3.16
N GLY A 222 -14.11 0.06 -2.89
CA GLY A 222 -14.17 -1.30 -2.36
C GLY A 222 -13.84 -1.39 -0.87
N PRO A 223 -13.86 -2.60 -0.29
CA PRO A 223 -13.56 -2.82 1.12
C PRO A 223 -12.08 -2.59 1.42
N THR A 224 -11.78 -2.09 2.60
CA THR A 224 -10.40 -1.94 3.07
C THR A 224 -9.79 -3.28 3.46
N LEU A 225 -8.46 -3.33 3.42
CA LEU A 225 -7.64 -4.50 3.69
C LEU A 225 -7.22 -4.52 5.15
N GLY A 226 -7.11 -5.74 5.70
CA GLY A 226 -6.50 -5.96 7.00
C GLY A 226 -4.97 -5.89 6.94
N LEU A 227 -4.35 -5.54 8.06
CA LEU A 227 -2.90 -5.45 8.20
C LEU A 227 -2.42 -6.33 9.35
N LEU A 228 -1.33 -7.06 9.09
CA LEU A 228 -0.47 -7.68 10.09
C LEU A 228 0.94 -7.08 9.97
N ASP A 229 1.44 -6.44 11.02
CA ASP A 229 2.79 -5.85 11.02
C ASP A 229 3.60 -6.44 12.18
N LEU A 230 4.66 -7.18 11.86
CA LEU A 230 5.46 -7.91 12.83
C LEU A 230 6.84 -7.25 12.98
N GLY A 231 7.03 -6.56 14.10
CA GLY A 231 8.28 -5.93 14.46
C GLY A 231 9.24 -6.85 15.23
N GLY A 232 10.31 -6.26 15.79
CA GLY A 232 11.23 -6.96 16.68
C GLY A 232 10.66 -7.18 18.09
N SER A 233 9.80 -6.27 18.56
CA SER A 233 9.26 -6.26 19.92
C SER A 233 7.73 -6.23 20.03
N SER A 234 7.00 -6.07 18.92
CA SER A 234 5.53 -6.12 18.94
C SER A 234 4.96 -6.68 17.64
N LEU A 235 3.69 -7.07 17.70
CA LEU A 235 2.84 -7.39 16.56
C LEU A 235 1.64 -6.44 16.55
N GLN A 236 1.31 -5.90 15.38
CA GLN A 236 0.12 -5.09 15.16
C GLN A 236 -0.87 -5.86 14.27
N VAL A 237 -2.14 -5.83 14.66
CA VAL A 237 -3.24 -6.47 13.92
C VAL A 237 -4.35 -5.44 13.74
N VAL A 238 -4.69 -5.13 12.49
CA VAL A 238 -5.58 -4.03 12.17
C VAL A 238 -6.58 -4.40 11.11
N MET A 239 -7.83 -4.01 11.31
CA MET A 239 -8.89 -4.22 10.34
C MET A 239 -10.01 -3.20 10.52
N GLU A 240 -10.76 -2.96 9.46
CA GLU A 240 -12.01 -2.20 9.55
C GLU A 240 -13.16 -3.13 9.94
N VAL A 241 -14.12 -2.60 10.70
CA VAL A 241 -15.33 -3.32 11.13
C VAL A 241 -16.61 -2.57 10.81
N HIS A 242 -17.70 -3.31 10.62
CA HIS A 242 -19.03 -2.73 10.43
C HIS A 242 -19.73 -2.53 11.79
N GLY A 243 -20.21 -1.32 12.04
CA GLY A 243 -21.03 -0.98 13.22
C GLY A 243 -20.20 -0.47 14.41
N GLY A 244 -20.24 0.85 14.64
CA GLY A 244 -19.57 1.54 15.75
C GLY A 244 -20.23 1.36 17.13
N GLY A 245 -20.88 0.21 17.37
CA GLY A 245 -21.79 0.01 18.50
C GLY A 245 -21.15 -0.48 19.81
N ARG A 246 -19.83 -0.69 19.88
CA ARG A 246 -19.17 -1.21 21.08
C ARG A 246 -18.02 -0.28 21.48
N ASN A 247 -18.07 0.23 22.72
CA ASN A 247 -16.93 0.92 23.34
C ASN A 247 -15.80 -0.10 23.55
N ASP A 248 -15.00 -0.30 22.51
CA ASP A 248 -13.77 -1.10 22.56
C ASP A 248 -12.58 -0.13 22.67
N ALA A 249 -11.72 -0.36 23.66
CA ALA A 249 -10.51 0.43 23.86
C ALA A 249 -9.54 0.35 22.68
N ASN A 250 -9.72 -0.57 21.73
CA ASN A 250 -8.92 -0.73 20.51
C ASN A 250 -9.58 -0.14 19.26
N LEU A 251 -10.81 0.35 19.36
CA LEU A 251 -11.52 0.99 18.26
C LEU A 251 -10.99 2.42 18.03
N ILE A 252 -10.75 2.75 16.77
CA ILE A 252 -10.41 4.08 16.27
C ILE A 252 -11.50 4.51 15.31
N ARG A 253 -12.06 5.68 15.56
CA ARG A 253 -12.93 6.37 14.61
C ARG A 253 -12.09 7.38 13.86
N SER A 254 -12.00 7.22 12.54
CA SER A 254 -11.18 8.08 11.69
C SER A 254 -11.93 8.49 10.44
N LYS A 255 -12.01 9.79 10.17
CA LYS A 255 -12.58 10.30 8.92
C LYS A 255 -11.45 10.52 7.91
N ILE A 256 -11.44 9.75 6.83
CA ILE A 256 -10.44 9.86 5.74
C ILE A 256 -11.20 10.20 4.46
N GLY A 257 -10.95 11.40 3.95
CA GLY A 257 -11.80 12.01 2.92
C GLY A 257 -13.25 12.13 3.37
N LEU A 258 -14.18 11.63 2.55
CA LEU A 258 -15.61 11.67 2.84
C LEU A 258 -16.11 10.48 3.65
N VAL A 259 -15.24 9.50 3.92
CA VAL A 259 -15.61 8.22 4.55
C VAL A 259 -15.19 8.22 6.00
N GLU A 260 -16.09 7.75 6.85
CA GLU A 260 -15.80 7.47 8.25
C GLU A 260 -15.49 5.99 8.44
N HIS A 261 -14.30 5.72 8.96
CA HIS A 261 -13.78 4.39 9.17
C HIS A 261 -13.81 4.03 10.66
N TYR A 262 -14.21 2.80 10.94
CA TYR A 262 -14.22 2.18 12.26
C TYR A 262 -13.18 1.08 12.29
N ILE A 263 -12.01 1.39 12.84
CA ILE A 263 -10.81 0.58 12.71
C ILE A 263 -10.50 -0.05 14.06
N LEU A 264 -10.46 -1.38 14.12
CA LEU A 264 -9.92 -2.09 15.28
C LEU A 264 -8.41 -2.22 15.09
N ALA A 265 -7.65 -1.66 16.03
CA ALA A 265 -6.20 -1.62 15.98
C ALA A 265 -5.61 -2.21 17.28
N PHE A 266 -5.10 -3.42 17.18
CA PHE A 266 -4.46 -4.13 18.27
C PHE A 266 -2.94 -4.01 18.17
N SER A 267 -2.28 -3.90 19.32
CA SER A 267 -0.82 -4.00 19.46
C SER A 267 -0.48 -4.99 20.56
N LEU A 268 0.03 -6.14 20.16
CA LEU A 268 0.51 -7.21 21.03
C LEU A 268 2.00 -6.96 21.32
N SER A 269 2.27 -6.30 22.44
CA SER A 269 3.64 -6.11 22.94
C SER A 269 4.28 -7.48 23.25
N SER A 270 5.57 -7.61 23.00
CA SER A 270 6.35 -8.84 23.18
C SER A 270 6.01 -10.01 22.25
N PHE A 271 5.22 -9.77 21.20
CA PHE A 271 5.02 -10.73 20.11
C PHE A 271 5.92 -10.47 18.91
N GLY A 272 6.86 -9.52 19.00
CA GLY A 272 7.84 -9.30 17.95
C GLY A 272 8.86 -10.45 17.85
N LEU A 273 9.51 -10.59 16.69
CA LEU A 273 10.40 -11.72 16.38
C LEU A 273 11.56 -11.91 17.36
N ASN A 274 12.09 -10.83 17.95
CA ASN A 274 13.23 -10.93 18.87
C ASN A 274 12.76 -11.30 20.28
N GLU A 275 11.69 -10.67 20.77
CA GLU A 275 11.15 -10.99 22.11
C GLU A 275 10.48 -12.37 22.15
N ALA A 276 9.93 -12.83 21.03
CA ALA A 276 9.45 -14.19 20.90
C ALA A 276 10.60 -15.21 20.99
N PHE A 277 11.78 -14.90 20.46
CA PHE A 277 12.97 -15.73 20.61
C PHE A 277 13.55 -15.65 22.03
N ASP A 278 13.57 -14.47 22.65
CA ASP A 278 13.92 -14.33 24.08
C ASP A 278 13.04 -15.24 24.95
N ARG A 279 11.74 -15.33 24.64
CA ARG A 279 10.80 -16.22 25.32
C ARG A 279 11.17 -17.70 25.18
N THR A 280 11.63 -18.16 24.01
CA THR A 280 12.05 -19.56 23.86
C THR A 280 13.32 -19.85 24.67
N VAL A 281 14.25 -18.90 24.73
CA VAL A 281 15.45 -19.01 25.59
C VAL A 281 15.04 -19.13 27.06
N ALA A 282 14.11 -18.28 27.53
CA ALA A 282 13.59 -18.36 28.89
C ALA A 282 12.90 -19.71 29.19
N MET A 283 12.05 -20.20 28.27
CA MET A 283 11.38 -21.49 28.41
C MET A 283 12.37 -22.66 28.54
N LEU A 284 13.44 -22.65 27.73
CA LEU A 284 14.47 -23.70 27.76
C LEU A 284 15.32 -23.64 29.02
N SER A 285 15.64 -22.44 29.51
CA SER A 285 16.39 -22.23 30.76
C SER A 285 15.66 -22.69 32.03
N GLN A 286 14.36 -22.95 31.96
CA GLN A 286 13.63 -23.46 33.12
C GLN A 286 13.49 -24.98 33.12
N VAL A 287 13.67 -25.61 31.95
CA VAL A 287 13.46 -27.05 31.75
C VAL A 287 14.79 -27.81 31.66
N GLN A 288 15.86 -27.16 31.22
CA GLN A 288 17.18 -27.80 31.15
C GLN A 288 17.82 -27.86 32.55
N PRO A 289 18.33 -29.03 32.97
CA PRO A 289 18.93 -29.20 34.28
C PRO A 289 20.13 -28.27 34.44
N ASP A 290 20.24 -27.67 35.63
CA ASP A 290 21.31 -26.76 36.01
C ASP A 290 22.66 -27.49 35.98
N GLY A 291 23.38 -27.33 34.87
CA GLY A 291 24.66 -27.99 34.64
C GLY A 291 25.81 -27.11 35.10
N GLY A 292 26.03 -26.95 36.41
CA GLY A 292 27.30 -26.44 36.94
C GLY A 292 27.21 -25.58 38.20
N GLY A 293 27.87 -26.02 39.27
CA GLY A 293 27.87 -25.36 40.57
C GLY A 293 28.53 -23.96 40.59
N ASN A 294 28.03 -23.11 41.47
CA ASN A 294 28.54 -21.86 42.07
C ASN A 294 29.36 -20.82 41.24
N ASN A 295 29.73 -21.06 39.98
CA ASN A 295 30.43 -20.06 39.14
C ASN A 295 30.53 -20.39 37.63
N GLU A 296 29.83 -21.41 37.11
CA GLU A 296 29.84 -21.73 35.67
C GLU A 296 28.71 -20.99 34.91
N ARG A 297 29.00 -20.56 33.67
CA ARG A 297 28.06 -19.82 32.83
C ARG A 297 26.86 -20.69 32.49
N TYR A 298 25.65 -20.13 32.61
CA TYR A 298 24.42 -20.83 32.30
C TYR A 298 24.30 -21.15 30.79
N GLU A 299 24.46 -22.42 30.42
CA GLU A 299 24.36 -22.92 29.04
C GLU A 299 22.91 -23.30 28.70
N VAL A 300 22.39 -22.80 27.57
CA VAL A 300 21.06 -23.17 27.04
C VAL A 300 21.21 -23.76 25.64
N ARG A 301 20.78 -25.02 25.50
CA ARG A 301 20.72 -25.73 24.22
C ARG A 301 19.45 -25.37 23.47
N HIS A 302 19.56 -24.84 22.27
CA HIS A 302 18.42 -24.30 21.53
C HIS A 302 18.11 -25.13 20.26
N PRO A 303 16.91 -25.74 20.16
CA PRO A 303 16.56 -26.67 19.08
C PRO A 303 16.38 -26.02 17.71
N CYS A 304 16.14 -24.72 17.68
CA CYS A 304 16.08 -23.98 16.42
C CYS A 304 17.45 -23.53 15.90
N LEU A 305 18.54 -23.68 16.65
CA LEU A 305 19.87 -23.21 16.24
C LEU A 305 20.68 -24.39 15.69
N GLY A 306 21.50 -24.13 14.66
CA GLY A 306 22.24 -25.19 13.97
C GLY A 306 23.44 -25.74 14.75
N PHE A 307 23.91 -26.92 14.33
CA PHE A 307 25.10 -27.56 14.89
C PHE A 307 26.31 -26.62 14.90
N GLY A 308 27.01 -26.56 16.03
CA GLY A 308 28.20 -25.72 16.21
C GLY A 308 27.91 -24.24 16.51
N PHE A 309 26.64 -23.83 16.56
CA PHE A 309 26.31 -22.50 17.05
C PHE A 309 26.67 -22.39 18.53
N GLN A 310 27.51 -21.43 18.88
CA GLN A 310 27.90 -21.18 20.27
C GLN A 310 28.20 -19.70 20.48
N ARG A 311 27.37 -18.98 21.25
CA ARG A 311 27.55 -17.53 21.51
C ARG A 311 26.98 -17.09 22.85
N ASN A 312 27.59 -16.05 23.42
CA ASN A 312 26.97 -15.30 24.52
C ASN A 312 25.74 -14.58 23.99
N TYR A 313 24.65 -14.66 24.74
CA TYR A 313 23.37 -14.10 24.39
C TYR A 313 22.85 -13.22 25.51
N SER A 314 22.58 -11.96 25.19
CA SER A 314 21.93 -11.03 26.08
C SER A 314 20.42 -11.12 25.87
N CYS A 315 19.74 -11.82 26.76
CA CYS A 315 18.29 -11.94 26.74
C CYS A 315 17.67 -10.77 27.51
N TYR A 316 16.81 -9.99 26.84
CA TYR A 316 16.20 -8.80 27.46
C TYR A 316 14.91 -9.12 28.22
N VAL A 317 14.27 -10.25 27.91
CA VAL A 317 12.96 -10.64 28.49
C VAL A 317 13.10 -11.80 29.48
N CYS A 318 14.27 -12.45 29.58
CA CYS A 318 14.48 -13.61 30.45
C CYS A 318 14.41 -13.28 31.95
N ASP A 319 14.75 -12.05 32.36
CA ASP A 319 14.71 -11.61 33.77
C ASP A 319 13.27 -11.50 34.32
N GLY A 320 12.25 -11.39 33.47
CA GLY A 320 10.86 -11.08 33.87
C GLY A 320 9.92 -12.27 34.03
N MET A 321 10.35 -13.49 33.70
CA MET A 321 9.45 -14.67 33.66
C MET A 321 9.16 -15.31 35.03
N ASN A 322 9.81 -14.85 36.11
CA ASN A 322 9.58 -15.33 37.48
C ASN A 322 8.42 -14.61 38.22
N ALA A 323 7.76 -13.63 37.59
CA ALA A 323 6.67 -12.89 38.22
C ALA A 323 5.35 -13.06 37.44
N PRO A 324 4.31 -13.68 38.04
CA PRO A 324 2.98 -13.68 37.43
C PRO A 324 2.43 -12.25 37.45
N TYR A 325 2.28 -11.68 36.26
CA TYR A 325 1.32 -10.60 35.93
C TYR A 325 1.03 -9.58 37.06
N GLN A 326 1.93 -8.63 37.29
CA GLN A 326 1.58 -7.38 37.98
C GLN A 326 1.68 -6.19 37.04
N LYS A 327 0.51 -5.80 36.54
CA LYS A 327 0.19 -4.45 36.10
C LYS A 327 0.51 -3.54 37.29
N ASN A 328 1.51 -2.69 37.14
CA ASN A 328 2.11 -1.81 38.17
C ASN A 328 3.26 -2.45 38.97
N LEU A 329 4.45 -2.54 38.39
CA LEU A 329 5.66 -2.40 39.20
C LEU A 329 6.74 -1.69 38.39
N SER A 330 7.19 -0.56 38.94
CA SER A 330 8.46 0.07 38.63
C SER A 330 9.54 -1.01 38.57
N ILE A 331 10.10 -1.25 37.38
CA ILE A 331 11.26 -2.12 37.21
C ILE A 331 12.43 -1.39 37.87
N GLN A 332 12.57 -1.54 39.19
CA GLN A 332 13.88 -1.47 39.80
C GLN A 332 14.67 -2.59 39.15
N THR A 333 15.72 -2.19 38.44
CA THR A 333 16.76 -3.03 37.85
C THR A 333 17.44 -3.82 38.97
N HIS A 334 16.79 -4.87 39.47
CA HIS A 334 17.49 -6.01 40.02
C HIS A 334 18.18 -6.68 38.84
N LYS A 335 19.41 -6.25 38.55
CA LYS A 335 20.40 -7.05 37.83
C LYS A 335 20.56 -8.36 38.62
N SER A 336 19.86 -9.42 38.24
CA SER A 336 20.07 -10.76 38.81
C SER A 336 20.36 -11.79 37.72
N GLU A 337 21.50 -12.46 37.87
CA GLU A 337 21.96 -13.75 37.30
C GLU A 337 21.89 -14.07 35.80
N PHE A 338 20.94 -13.61 34.99
CA PHE A 338 20.81 -14.06 33.58
C PHE A 338 21.57 -13.20 32.56
N SER A 339 22.41 -12.26 33.00
CA SER A 339 23.09 -11.32 32.10
C SER A 339 24.13 -11.97 31.17
N ASN A 340 24.43 -13.27 31.32
CA ASN A 340 25.45 -13.98 30.55
C ASN A 340 25.03 -15.42 30.17
N THR A 341 23.84 -15.61 29.58
CA THR A 341 23.43 -16.90 29.01
C THR A 341 24.32 -17.28 27.82
N HIS A 342 24.77 -18.52 27.78
CA HIS A 342 25.53 -19.08 26.67
C HIS A 342 24.64 -19.97 25.82
N LEU A 343 24.32 -19.55 24.58
CA LEU A 343 23.46 -20.33 23.68
C LEU A 343 24.30 -21.31 22.87
N VAL A 344 23.89 -22.58 22.91
CA VAL A 344 24.45 -23.67 22.11
C VAL A 344 23.38 -24.22 21.18
N GLY A 345 23.71 -24.46 19.91
CA GLY A 345 22.78 -25.07 18.96
C GLY A 345 22.65 -26.56 19.12
N ASP A 346 21.42 -27.05 19.22
CA ASP A 346 21.08 -28.47 19.38
C ASP A 346 19.91 -28.84 18.45
N PRO A 347 20.13 -28.79 17.13
CA PRO A 347 19.05 -28.66 16.16
C PRO A 347 18.08 -29.84 16.14
N ASP A 348 16.80 -29.56 16.38
CA ASP A 348 15.69 -30.50 16.25
C ASP A 348 14.47 -29.75 15.72
N TRP A 349 13.97 -30.15 14.55
CA TRP A 349 12.87 -29.46 13.89
C TRP A 349 11.54 -29.60 14.63
N GLU A 350 11.23 -30.79 15.17
CA GLU A 350 9.95 -31.03 15.82
C GLU A 350 9.89 -30.33 17.18
N ILE A 351 10.98 -30.33 17.93
CA ILE A 351 11.10 -29.56 19.18
C ILE A 351 11.09 -28.06 18.86
N CYS A 352 11.80 -27.60 17.83
CA CYS A 352 11.79 -26.21 17.40
C CYS A 352 10.39 -25.73 17.02
N LYS A 353 9.64 -26.54 16.25
CA LYS A 353 8.25 -26.26 15.90
C LYS A 353 7.37 -26.17 17.15
N GLY A 354 7.51 -27.11 18.08
CA GLY A 354 6.76 -27.13 19.34
C GLY A 354 6.99 -25.87 20.19
N ILE A 355 8.26 -25.51 20.41
CA ILE A 355 8.59 -24.33 21.22
C ILE A 355 8.26 -23.00 20.53
N ALA A 356 8.39 -22.93 19.20
CA ALA A 356 7.98 -21.74 18.44
C ALA A 356 6.46 -21.54 18.49
N ARG A 357 5.69 -22.63 18.42
CA ARG A 357 4.23 -22.61 18.61
C ARG A 357 3.85 -22.18 20.03
N ALA A 358 4.53 -22.70 21.05
CA ALA A 358 4.32 -22.29 22.45
C ALA A 358 4.63 -20.81 22.65
N ALA A 359 5.70 -20.30 22.02
CA ALA A 359 6.01 -18.88 22.03
C ALA A 359 4.94 -18.04 21.32
N ALA A 360 4.40 -18.50 20.18
CA ALA A 360 3.32 -17.80 19.46
C ALA A 360 2.03 -17.71 20.27
N LEU A 361 1.72 -18.75 21.06
CA LEU A 361 0.57 -18.79 21.96
C LEU A 361 0.83 -18.15 23.33
N ASN A 362 2.07 -17.69 23.59
CA ASN A 362 2.52 -17.17 24.89
C ASN A 362 2.20 -18.12 26.06
N LEU A 363 2.49 -19.41 25.89
CA LEU A 363 2.28 -20.44 26.93
C LEU A 363 3.34 -20.36 28.03
N SER A 364 3.08 -21.02 29.17
CA SER A 364 4.05 -21.17 30.25
C SER A 364 5.11 -22.23 29.93
N SER A 365 6.22 -22.23 30.68
CA SER A 365 7.34 -23.16 30.49
C SER A 365 7.00 -24.63 30.75
N LEU A 366 6.01 -24.95 31.59
CA LEU A 366 5.58 -26.33 31.80
C LEU A 366 4.70 -26.85 30.67
N ASP A 367 3.87 -25.98 30.07
CA ASP A 367 2.87 -26.39 29.08
C ASP A 367 3.49 -26.81 27.74
N TRP A 368 4.65 -26.26 27.36
CA TRP A 368 5.29 -26.65 26.09
C TRP A 368 5.84 -28.08 26.13
N SER A 369 6.26 -28.56 27.30
CA SER A 369 6.82 -29.91 27.49
C SER A 369 5.77 -31.02 27.42
N GLN A 370 4.47 -30.67 27.44
CA GLN A 370 3.34 -31.59 27.40
C GLN A 370 2.37 -31.16 26.28
N PRO A 371 2.45 -31.75 25.07
CA PRO A 371 1.61 -31.38 23.95
C PRO A 371 0.16 -31.83 24.20
N THR A 372 -0.64 -30.98 24.83
CA THR A 372 -2.08 -31.20 24.89
C THR A 372 -2.70 -30.91 23.52
N ASN A 373 -3.68 -31.73 23.12
CA ASN A 373 -4.50 -31.56 21.92
C ASN A 373 -5.44 -30.36 22.12
N LEU A 374 -4.84 -29.16 22.09
CA LEU A 374 -5.52 -27.93 22.42
C LEU A 374 -6.15 -27.41 21.10
N ASN A 375 -7.48 -27.43 21.02
CA ASN A 375 -8.24 -26.85 19.90
C ASN A 375 -8.17 -25.31 20.02
N ASN A 376 -7.14 -24.73 19.41
CA ASN A 376 -6.49 -23.49 19.88
C ASN A 376 -7.13 -22.16 19.51
N CYS A 377 -8.04 -22.14 18.54
CA CYS A 377 -8.73 -20.90 18.20
C CYS A 377 -9.75 -20.43 19.25
N LYS A 378 -9.97 -21.19 20.32
CA LYS A 378 -10.82 -20.80 21.45
C LYS A 378 -10.04 -20.40 22.71
N THR A 379 -8.73 -20.68 22.77
CA THR A 379 -7.93 -20.57 24.02
C THR A 379 -6.68 -19.70 23.91
N GLY A 380 -6.17 -19.40 22.72
CA GLY A 380 -4.78 -18.93 22.51
C GLY A 380 -4.38 -17.53 22.99
N LEU A 381 -5.30 -16.59 23.23
CA LEU A 381 -4.93 -15.24 23.73
C LEU A 381 -5.93 -14.66 24.76
N SER A 382 -6.78 -15.51 25.35
CA SER A 382 -7.73 -15.10 26.40
C SER A 382 -7.05 -14.58 27.69
N SER A 383 -5.74 -14.79 27.85
CA SER A 383 -4.95 -14.37 29.00
C SER A 383 -4.50 -12.89 28.96
N PHE A 384 -4.68 -12.16 27.85
CA PHE A 384 -4.30 -10.74 27.72
C PHE A 384 -5.46 -9.73 27.89
N GLY A 385 -6.53 -10.16 28.57
CA GLY A 385 -7.73 -9.36 28.78
C GLY A 385 -8.93 -10.00 28.10
N SER A 386 -9.93 -10.33 28.90
CA SER A 386 -11.10 -11.17 28.61
C SER A 386 -12.03 -10.71 27.46
N GLY A 387 -11.64 -9.73 26.63
CA GLY A 387 -12.46 -9.19 25.53
C GLY A 387 -11.77 -9.11 24.16
N THR A 388 -10.45 -9.30 24.08
CA THR A 388 -9.63 -8.86 22.93
C THR A 388 -9.77 -9.74 21.66
N LEU A 389 -10.14 -11.02 21.76
CA LEU A 389 -10.13 -11.95 20.61
C LEU A 389 -11.43 -12.69 20.27
N ASN A 390 -12.49 -12.57 21.07
CA ASN A 390 -13.81 -13.02 20.58
C ASN A 390 -14.27 -12.22 19.33
N LEU A 391 -13.66 -11.06 19.06
CA LEU A 391 -13.86 -10.26 17.86
C LEU A 391 -13.04 -10.71 16.64
N ILE A 392 -11.87 -11.32 16.84
CA ILE A 392 -11.04 -11.84 15.73
C ILE A 392 -11.68 -13.13 15.19
N ALA A 393 -12.12 -14.04 16.06
CA ALA A 393 -12.78 -15.28 15.64
C ALA A 393 -14.22 -15.10 15.10
N GLY A 394 -14.91 -14.00 15.45
CA GLY A 394 -16.36 -13.86 15.26
C GLY A 394 -16.81 -13.12 13.99
N THR A 395 -16.07 -12.13 13.51
CA THR A 395 -16.55 -11.23 12.44
C THR A 395 -15.39 -10.53 11.75
N HIS A 396 -14.68 -11.23 10.86
CA HIS A 396 -13.77 -10.59 9.90
C HIS A 396 -14.57 -10.18 8.64
N PRO A 397 -14.96 -8.90 8.46
CA PRO A 397 -15.45 -8.45 7.16
C PRO A 397 -14.31 -8.46 6.12
N SER A 398 -13.07 -8.16 6.55
CA SER A 398 -11.88 -8.23 5.69
C SER A 398 -11.51 -9.70 5.40
N ARG A 399 -11.70 -10.11 4.15
CA ARG A 399 -11.32 -11.46 3.67
C ARG A 399 -9.82 -11.62 3.39
N ARG A 400 -9.08 -10.51 3.34
CA ARG A 400 -7.67 -10.42 2.93
C ARG A 400 -6.87 -9.57 3.90
N PHE A 401 -5.70 -10.08 4.29
CA PHE A 401 -4.71 -9.37 5.11
C PHE A 401 -3.39 -9.25 4.37
N HIS A 402 -2.72 -8.11 4.56
CA HIS A 402 -1.33 -7.95 4.16
C HIS A 402 -0.41 -8.10 5.37
N ALA A 403 0.59 -8.96 5.24
CA ALA A 403 1.58 -9.25 6.28
C ALA A 403 2.91 -8.58 5.93
N LEU A 404 3.28 -7.54 6.68
CA LEU A 404 4.42 -6.65 6.39
C LEU A 404 5.62 -6.90 7.32
N SER A 405 6.69 -6.13 7.12
CA SER A 405 7.90 -6.09 7.97
C SER A 405 8.48 -7.49 8.24
N GLY A 406 8.44 -7.97 9.49
CA GLY A 406 8.96 -9.27 9.89
C GLY A 406 8.28 -10.44 9.19
N PHE A 407 6.96 -10.37 8.92
CA PHE A 407 6.27 -11.39 8.14
C PHE A 407 6.84 -11.47 6.72
N PHE A 408 6.89 -10.33 6.03
CA PHE A 408 7.43 -10.25 4.67
C PHE A 408 8.88 -10.71 4.63
N ALA A 409 9.72 -10.25 5.58
CA ALA A 409 11.13 -10.62 5.62
C ALA A 409 11.33 -12.14 5.77
N VAL A 410 10.61 -12.78 6.70
CA VAL A 410 10.70 -14.23 6.92
C VAL A 410 10.19 -14.99 5.70
N HIS A 411 9.03 -14.60 5.16
CA HIS A 411 8.44 -15.23 3.98
C HIS A 411 9.32 -15.09 2.73
N ASN A 412 9.89 -13.92 2.47
CA ASN A 412 10.71 -13.64 1.29
C ASN A 412 11.96 -14.54 1.21
N MET A 413 12.42 -15.09 2.33
CA MET A 413 13.54 -16.04 2.34
C MET A 413 13.18 -17.45 1.91
N LEU A 414 11.89 -17.79 1.96
CA LEU A 414 11.40 -19.09 1.54
C LEU A 414 11.29 -19.20 0.01
N ASP A 415 11.47 -18.08 -0.70
CA ASP A 415 11.34 -17.96 -2.16
C ASP A 415 9.99 -18.49 -2.66
N LEU A 416 8.92 -18.14 -1.93
CA LEU A 416 7.55 -18.50 -2.24
C LEU A 416 6.82 -17.32 -2.89
N ALA A 417 5.76 -17.64 -3.65
CA ALA A 417 4.85 -16.63 -4.18
C ALA A 417 4.25 -15.79 -3.04
N PRO A 418 3.96 -14.49 -3.25
CA PRO A 418 3.46 -13.59 -2.19
C PRO A 418 2.17 -14.08 -1.50
N ILE A 419 1.35 -14.83 -2.23
CA ILE A 419 0.21 -15.57 -1.69
C ILE A 419 0.65 -17.03 -1.56
N ALA A 420 0.97 -17.46 -0.35
CA ALA A 420 1.42 -18.82 -0.07
C ALA A 420 0.55 -19.49 0.99
N ASN A 421 0.30 -20.79 0.80
CA ASN A 421 -0.36 -21.61 1.80
C ASN A 421 0.60 -21.88 2.98
N LEU A 422 0.11 -21.75 4.21
CA LEU A 422 0.84 -22.07 5.44
C LEU A 422 1.47 -23.47 5.41
N THR A 423 0.82 -24.48 4.85
CA THR A 423 1.41 -25.83 4.70
C THR A 423 2.72 -25.79 3.91
N LYS A 424 2.77 -25.03 2.80
CA LYS A 424 3.99 -24.89 1.99
C LYS A 424 5.07 -24.09 2.71
N ILE A 425 4.67 -23.11 3.53
CA ILE A 425 5.58 -22.33 4.39
C ILE A 425 6.26 -23.28 5.40
N TRP A 426 5.49 -24.15 6.05
CA TRP A 426 6.01 -25.18 6.97
C TRP A 426 6.99 -26.14 6.27
N GLU A 427 6.61 -26.70 5.13
CA GLU A 427 7.44 -27.63 4.34
C GLU A 427 8.77 -26.97 3.92
N LYS A 428 8.72 -25.73 3.43
CA LYS A 428 9.92 -24.99 3.03
C LYS A 428 10.80 -24.63 4.22
N GLY A 429 10.21 -24.26 5.35
CA GLY A 429 10.93 -24.04 6.60
C GLY A 429 11.74 -25.27 7.02
N GLN A 430 11.08 -26.44 7.05
CA GLN A 430 11.74 -27.70 7.40
C GLN A 430 12.89 -28.03 6.45
N GLN A 431 12.64 -27.93 5.13
CA GLN A 431 13.66 -28.18 4.11
C GLN A 431 14.89 -27.28 4.28
N MET A 432 14.66 -25.99 4.54
CA MET A 432 15.74 -25.01 4.73
C MET A 432 16.56 -25.28 5.99
N CYS A 433 15.90 -25.64 7.10
CA CYS A 433 16.59 -25.91 8.37
C CYS A 433 17.42 -27.18 8.31
N SER A 434 16.84 -28.28 7.80
CA SER A 434 17.57 -29.54 7.65
C SER A 434 18.81 -29.39 6.78
N LYS A 435 18.73 -28.64 5.66
CA LYS A 435 19.88 -28.37 4.80
C LYS A 435 20.92 -27.46 5.46
N SER A 436 20.48 -26.41 6.15
CA SER A 436 21.41 -25.52 6.83
C SER A 436 22.20 -26.23 7.94
N TRP A 437 21.59 -27.20 8.61
CA TRP A 437 22.23 -27.95 9.68
C TRP A 437 23.24 -28.97 9.14
N SER A 438 23.02 -29.52 7.94
CA SER A 438 23.97 -30.44 7.29
C SER A 438 25.21 -29.76 6.70
N ASP A 439 25.09 -28.52 6.22
CA ASP A 439 26.18 -27.80 5.53
C ASP A 439 27.20 -27.14 6.49
N SER A 440 27.11 -27.41 7.80
CA SER A 440 27.79 -26.69 8.90
C SER A 440 29.30 -26.92 9.05
N SER A 441 30.01 -27.43 8.03
CA SER A 441 31.44 -27.69 8.13
C SER A 441 32.37 -26.53 7.76
N ASN A 442 31.91 -25.38 7.22
CA ASN A 442 32.90 -24.41 6.69
C ASN A 442 32.57 -22.91 6.48
N THR A 443 31.57 -22.28 7.13
CA THR A 443 31.35 -20.81 6.91
C THR A 443 30.99 -20.02 8.16
N SER A 444 31.98 -19.32 8.72
CA SER A 444 31.93 -18.52 9.95
C SER A 444 31.14 -17.20 9.85
N GLY A 445 30.72 -16.77 8.65
CA GLY A 445 30.00 -15.49 8.45
C GLY A 445 28.48 -15.58 8.31
N ASN A 446 27.95 -16.69 7.78
CA ASN A 446 26.54 -16.78 7.34
C ASN A 446 25.62 -17.55 8.32
N GLN A 447 26.19 -18.27 9.29
CA GLN A 447 25.44 -19.02 10.31
C GLN A 447 24.59 -18.10 11.22
N ASN A 448 24.97 -16.82 11.34
CA ASN A 448 24.34 -15.83 12.25
C ASN A 448 22.87 -15.54 11.94
N ASN A 449 22.50 -15.60 10.66
CA ASN A 449 21.15 -15.28 10.22
C ASN A 449 20.31 -16.56 10.05
N ILE A 450 20.91 -17.67 9.61
CA ILE A 450 20.16 -18.88 9.26
C ILE A 450 19.58 -19.59 10.50
N GLY A 451 20.34 -19.67 11.61
CA GLY A 451 19.81 -20.24 12.86
C GLY A 451 18.61 -19.48 13.42
N LYS A 452 18.56 -18.15 13.25
CA LYS A 452 17.38 -17.35 13.65
C LYS A 452 16.17 -17.66 12.77
N TYR A 453 16.33 -18.01 11.49
CA TYR A 453 15.20 -18.29 10.62
C TYR A 453 14.50 -19.61 10.92
N CYS A 454 15.24 -20.60 11.43
CA CYS A 454 14.65 -21.86 11.84
C CYS A 454 13.65 -21.72 12.99
N PHE A 455 13.82 -20.72 13.85
CA PHE A 455 12.77 -20.31 14.78
C PHE A 455 11.71 -19.44 14.12
N ARG A 456 12.10 -18.44 13.32
CA ARG A 456 11.18 -17.41 12.82
C ARG A 456 10.10 -17.97 11.88
N VAL A 457 10.40 -18.98 11.07
CA VAL A 457 9.42 -19.61 10.17
C VAL A 457 8.29 -20.31 10.94
N PRO A 458 8.55 -21.27 11.84
CA PRO A 458 7.50 -21.92 12.60
C PRO A 458 6.78 -20.93 13.53
N TYR A 459 7.49 -19.94 14.09
CA TYR A 459 6.87 -18.89 14.89
C TYR A 459 5.86 -18.07 14.08
N MET A 460 6.26 -17.60 12.90
CA MET A 460 5.40 -16.83 11.99
C MET A 460 4.16 -17.62 11.59
N ALA A 461 4.32 -18.88 11.21
CA ALA A 461 3.23 -19.74 10.78
C ALA A 461 2.25 -20.02 11.93
N SER A 462 2.74 -20.40 13.11
CA SER A 462 1.90 -20.58 14.31
C SER A 462 1.23 -19.29 14.78
N LEU A 463 1.87 -18.13 14.60
CA LEU A 463 1.25 -16.85 14.93
C LEU A 463 0.00 -16.62 14.06
N ILE A 464 0.06 -16.90 12.76
CA ILE A 464 -1.07 -16.75 11.84
C ILE A 464 -2.14 -17.83 12.10
N GLU A 465 -1.71 -19.09 12.20
CA GLU A 465 -2.61 -20.25 12.27
C GLU A 465 -3.22 -20.44 13.65
N ASP A 466 -2.39 -20.49 14.70
CA ASP A 466 -2.79 -20.89 16.05
C ASP A 466 -3.19 -19.70 16.92
N ALA A 467 -2.44 -18.59 16.85
CA ALA A 467 -2.64 -17.46 17.75
C ALA A 467 -3.67 -16.45 17.21
N LEU A 468 -3.58 -16.09 15.93
CA LEU A 468 -4.46 -15.12 15.28
C LEU A 468 -5.68 -15.76 14.62
N CYS A 469 -5.69 -17.08 14.42
CA CYS A 469 -6.80 -17.80 13.79
C CYS A 469 -7.15 -17.32 12.38
N LEU A 470 -6.12 -17.03 11.60
CA LEU A 470 -6.26 -16.54 10.23
C LEU A 470 -5.96 -17.62 9.18
N GLY A 471 -5.95 -18.90 9.58
CA GLY A 471 -5.62 -20.02 8.69
C GLY A 471 -6.59 -20.17 7.50
N ASP A 472 -7.82 -19.67 7.61
CA ASP A 472 -8.83 -19.67 6.53
C ASP A 472 -8.86 -18.37 5.71
N LYS A 473 -8.03 -17.37 6.06
CA LYS A 473 -7.98 -16.06 5.39
C LYS A 473 -6.91 -16.00 4.32
N GLU A 474 -7.12 -15.12 3.34
CA GLU A 474 -6.10 -14.84 2.34
C GLU A 474 -5.02 -13.93 2.95
N ILE A 475 -3.80 -14.45 3.11
CA ILE A 475 -2.65 -13.69 3.58
C ILE A 475 -1.73 -13.39 2.40
N VAL A 476 -1.48 -12.10 2.18
CA VAL A 476 -0.53 -11.60 1.19
C VAL A 476 0.71 -11.09 1.91
N PHE A 477 1.88 -11.68 1.66
CA PHE A 477 3.13 -11.22 2.26
C PHE A 477 3.70 -10.04 1.46
N GLY A 478 3.77 -8.86 2.07
CA GLY A 478 4.22 -7.62 1.45
C GLY A 478 3.09 -6.67 1.03
N PRO A 479 3.39 -5.64 0.22
CA PRO A 479 4.64 -5.43 -0.52
C PRO A 479 5.81 -4.97 0.36
N GLY A 480 7.04 -5.29 -0.03
CA GLY A 480 8.24 -5.04 0.79
C GLY A 480 8.66 -3.58 0.90
N ASP A 481 8.14 -2.70 0.05
CA ASP A 481 8.40 -1.26 0.02
C ASP A 481 7.32 -0.44 0.76
N LEU A 482 6.51 -1.09 1.59
CA LEU A 482 5.48 -0.46 2.40
C LEU A 482 5.84 -0.54 3.89
N SER A 483 5.70 0.59 4.58
CA SER A 483 5.88 0.73 6.03
C SER A 483 4.83 1.69 6.59
N TRP A 484 4.54 1.57 7.89
CA TRP A 484 3.64 2.46 8.61
C TRP A 484 4.08 3.93 8.53
N THR A 485 5.36 4.22 8.29
CA THR A 485 5.89 5.58 8.14
C THR A 485 5.22 6.36 7.00
N LEU A 486 4.78 5.69 5.94
CA LEU A 486 3.99 6.30 4.86
C LEU A 486 2.66 6.84 5.41
N GLY A 487 1.94 6.05 6.20
CA GLY A 487 0.69 6.47 6.83
C GLY A 487 0.91 7.56 7.88
N ALA A 488 2.00 7.47 8.66
CA ALA A 488 2.37 8.53 9.59
C ALA A 488 2.61 9.86 8.86
N SER A 489 3.28 9.82 7.70
CA SER A 489 3.54 11.03 6.91
C SER A 489 2.28 11.66 6.30
N LEU A 490 1.20 10.90 6.13
CA LEU A 490 -0.12 11.41 5.75
C LEU A 490 -0.84 12.02 6.97
N VAL A 491 -0.91 11.27 8.07
CA VAL A 491 -1.73 11.64 9.22
C VAL A 491 -1.12 12.76 10.07
N GLU A 492 0.19 12.73 10.32
CA GLU A 492 0.83 13.74 11.18
C GLU A 492 0.92 15.11 10.52
N VAL A 493 1.06 15.11 9.19
CA VAL A 493 1.12 16.32 8.38
C VAL A 493 -0.26 16.96 8.23
N GLU A 494 -1.36 16.21 8.24
CA GLU A 494 -2.72 16.76 8.09
C GLU A 494 -3.25 17.52 9.33
N LYS A 495 -2.52 17.53 10.46
CA LYS A 495 -2.80 18.47 11.57
C LYS A 495 -2.33 19.87 11.15
N PRO A 496 -3.17 20.92 11.30
CA PRO A 496 -3.31 21.97 10.30
C PRO A 496 -2.01 22.75 10.02
N TRP A 497 -1.71 22.85 8.72
CA TRP A 497 -0.66 23.69 8.17
C TRP A 497 -1.02 25.17 8.39
N PRO A 498 -0.13 26.00 8.95
CA PRO A 498 -0.25 27.44 8.80
C PRO A 498 -0.07 27.78 7.32
N SER A 499 -1.05 28.47 6.75
CA SER A 499 -1.03 28.96 5.37
C SER A 499 0.08 30.00 5.18
N SER A 500 1.24 29.59 4.69
CA SER A 500 2.22 30.52 4.11
C SER A 500 1.95 30.67 2.62
N THR A 501 1.19 31.71 2.27
CA THR A 501 0.99 32.20 0.90
C THR A 501 2.26 32.86 0.38
N GLU A 502 2.94 32.20 -0.57
CA GLU A 502 3.73 32.90 -1.59
C GLU A 502 3.44 32.30 -2.96
N THR A 503 2.39 32.82 -3.60
CA THR A 503 2.09 32.53 -5.00
C THR A 503 2.89 33.50 -5.86
N THR A 504 4.06 33.07 -6.36
CA THR A 504 4.73 33.80 -7.44
C THR A 504 3.95 33.54 -8.74
N ILE A 505 3.08 34.48 -9.13
CA ILE A 505 2.33 34.41 -10.38
C ILE A 505 3.28 34.77 -11.54
N LEU A 506 3.81 33.76 -12.23
CA LEU A 506 4.32 33.92 -13.59
C LEU A 506 3.13 33.99 -14.55
N SER A 507 2.68 35.21 -14.83
CA SER A 507 1.66 35.50 -15.85
C SER A 507 2.24 35.28 -17.25
N LEU A 508 2.01 34.10 -17.82
CA LEU A 508 2.12 33.87 -19.26
C LEU A 508 0.74 34.12 -19.89
N LYS A 509 0.55 35.31 -20.48
CA LYS A 509 -0.62 35.64 -21.30
C LYS A 509 -0.74 34.64 -22.46
N SER A 510 -1.73 33.76 -22.43
CA SER A 510 -2.16 33.00 -23.60
C SER A 510 -3.00 33.90 -24.52
N LYS A 511 -2.58 34.07 -25.78
CA LYS A 511 -3.41 34.65 -26.84
C LYS A 511 -4.60 33.74 -27.11
N GLU A 512 -5.82 34.25 -26.95
CA GLU A 512 -6.99 33.65 -27.54
C GLU A 512 -6.85 33.67 -29.07
N VAL A 513 -7.05 32.52 -29.72
CA VAL A 513 -7.13 32.44 -31.19
C VAL A 513 -8.56 32.81 -31.58
N TYR A 514 -8.75 34.04 -32.01
CA TYR A 514 -10.01 34.53 -32.57
C TYR A 514 -10.13 34.06 -34.02
N ILE A 515 -11.08 33.16 -34.32
CA ILE A 515 -11.41 32.80 -35.70
C ILE A 515 -12.43 33.83 -36.20
N PRO A 516 -12.08 34.70 -37.16
CA PRO A 516 -12.96 35.77 -37.58
C PRO A 516 -14.20 35.20 -38.31
N PRO A 517 -15.40 35.78 -38.10
CA PRO A 517 -16.65 35.35 -38.75
C PRO A 517 -16.59 35.30 -40.29
N SER A 518 -15.64 36.04 -40.88
CA SER A 518 -15.38 36.05 -42.33
C SER A 518 -14.95 34.68 -42.88
N PHE A 519 -14.34 33.83 -42.05
CA PHE A 519 -13.93 32.49 -42.45
C PHE A 519 -15.13 31.57 -42.68
N CYS A 520 -16.12 31.61 -41.78
CA CYS A 520 -17.35 30.80 -41.92
C CYS A 520 -18.21 31.25 -43.11
N SER A 521 -18.29 32.56 -43.37
CA SER A 521 -19.03 33.08 -44.53
C SER A 521 -18.40 32.66 -45.87
N PHE A 522 -17.07 32.59 -45.95
CA PHE A 522 -16.39 32.20 -47.19
C PHE A 522 -16.70 30.74 -47.58
N TYR A 523 -16.70 29.82 -46.61
CA TYR A 523 -17.04 28.42 -46.87
C TYR A 523 -18.53 28.21 -47.16
N PHE A 524 -19.41 29.01 -46.56
CA PHE A 524 -20.85 28.97 -46.86
C PHE A 524 -21.13 29.44 -48.30
N CYS A 525 -20.45 30.51 -48.74
CA CYS A 525 -20.52 30.98 -50.13
C CYS A 525 -19.94 29.95 -51.12
N LEU A 526 -18.82 29.31 -50.78
CA LEU A 526 -18.21 28.28 -51.63
C LEU A 526 -19.12 27.05 -51.78
N PHE A 527 -19.79 26.65 -50.69
CA PHE A 527 -20.75 25.55 -50.69
C PHE A 527 -22.00 25.87 -51.54
N HIS A 528 -22.52 27.10 -51.43
CA HIS A 528 -23.61 27.56 -52.29
C HIS A 528 -23.22 27.63 -53.77
N LEU A 529 -22.01 28.11 -54.08
CA LEU A 529 -21.52 28.17 -55.45
C LEU A 529 -21.40 26.75 -56.05
N LEU A 530 -20.83 25.81 -55.30
CA LEU A 530 -20.77 24.39 -55.68
C LEU A 530 -22.17 23.80 -55.90
N PHE A 531 -23.11 24.09 -55.00
CA PHE A 531 -24.50 23.62 -55.13
C PHE A 531 -25.18 24.19 -56.38
N THR A 532 -24.97 25.47 -56.70
CA THR A 532 -25.51 26.10 -57.91
C THR A 532 -24.90 25.55 -59.20
N ILE A 533 -23.59 25.25 -59.21
CA ILE A 533 -22.90 24.63 -60.36
C ILE A 533 -23.41 23.19 -60.58
N ILE A 534 -23.67 22.45 -59.50
CA ILE A 534 -24.27 21.10 -59.58
C ILE A 534 -25.71 21.18 -60.10
N LYS A 535 -26.51 22.15 -59.60
CA LYS A 535 -27.90 22.35 -60.04
C LYS A 535 -27.99 22.78 -61.49
N SER A 536 -27.13 23.70 -61.96
CA SER A 536 -27.08 24.14 -63.36
C SER A 536 -26.65 23.02 -64.31
N SER A 537 -25.72 22.16 -63.88
CA SER A 537 -25.30 20.97 -64.62
C SER A 537 -26.42 19.93 -64.77
N CYS A 538 -27.29 19.81 -63.76
CA CYS A 538 -28.49 18.96 -63.83
C CYS A 538 -29.63 19.58 -64.67
N LEU A 539 -29.86 20.90 -64.57
CA LEU A 539 -30.89 21.61 -65.34
C LEU A 539 -30.59 21.67 -66.84
N CYS A 540 -29.32 21.66 -67.25
CA CYS A 540 -28.95 21.58 -68.66
C CYS A 540 -29.32 20.23 -69.31
N ARG A 541 -29.55 19.18 -68.51
CA ARG A 541 -29.96 17.85 -68.99
C ARG A 541 -31.49 17.65 -68.96
N ALA A 542 -32.21 18.35 -68.07
CA ALA A 542 -33.67 18.31 -68.01
C ALA A 542 -34.36 18.93 -69.23
N ARG A 543 -33.70 19.84 -69.97
CA ARG A 543 -34.23 20.44 -71.20
C ARG A 543 -34.01 19.61 -72.48
N ARG A 544 -33.29 18.47 -72.41
CA ARG A 544 -33.05 17.55 -73.55
C ARG A 544 -33.69 16.16 -73.41
N PHE A 545 -34.41 15.90 -72.32
CA PHE A 545 -35.20 14.69 -72.10
C PHE A 545 -36.67 15.06 -71.83
N LEU A 546 -37.30 15.71 -72.82
CA LEU A 546 -38.75 15.76 -72.96
C LEU A 546 -39.09 15.01 -74.25
N LEU A 547 -39.17 13.68 -74.15
CA LEU A 547 -40.11 12.81 -74.87
C LEU A 547 -39.85 11.36 -74.43
N SER A 548 -40.52 10.95 -73.37
CA SER A 548 -41.07 9.61 -73.17
C SER A 548 -41.68 9.61 -71.78
N ASP A 549 -43.00 9.82 -71.73
CA ASP A 549 -43.82 9.47 -70.59
C ASP A 549 -43.57 8.01 -70.19
N TYR A 550 -43.74 7.72 -68.90
CA TYR A 550 -43.82 6.40 -68.22
C TYR A 550 -42.94 6.21 -66.97
N LEU A 551 -42.15 7.19 -66.54
CA LEU A 551 -41.44 7.11 -65.24
C LEU A 551 -41.91 8.13 -64.18
N CYS A 552 -42.89 8.97 -64.50
CA CYS A 552 -43.44 9.93 -63.53
C CYS A 552 -44.48 9.31 -62.56
N HIS A 553 -44.88 8.06 -62.76
CA HIS A 553 -45.82 7.36 -61.87
C HIS A 553 -45.17 6.59 -60.71
N LEU A 554 -43.84 6.37 -60.72
CA LEU A 554 -43.17 5.61 -59.65
C LEU A 554 -42.61 6.50 -58.52
N MET A 555 -42.41 7.80 -58.76
CA MET A 555 -41.94 8.74 -57.71
C MET A 555 -43.07 9.41 -56.92
N PHE A 556 -44.34 9.24 -57.31
CA PHE A 556 -45.48 9.70 -56.51
C PHE A 556 -45.96 8.67 -55.46
N ILE A 557 -45.48 7.42 -55.52
CA ILE A 557 -45.82 6.36 -54.55
C ILE A 557 -44.82 6.33 -53.37
N LEU A 558 -43.62 6.90 -53.50
CA LEU A 558 -42.63 6.95 -52.40
C LEU A 558 -42.67 8.25 -51.57
N ASN A 559 -43.53 9.21 -51.92
CA ASN A 559 -43.70 10.46 -51.17
C ASN A 559 -44.99 10.55 -50.33
N SER A 560 -45.75 9.45 -50.22
CA SER A 560 -46.92 9.36 -49.31
C SER A 560 -46.69 8.52 -48.06
N VAL A 561 -45.47 8.03 -47.81
CA VAL A 561 -45.15 7.16 -46.64
C VAL A 561 -44.34 7.89 -45.54
N GLN A 562 -44.03 9.18 -45.69
CA GLN A 562 -43.23 9.89 -44.67
C GLN A 562 -43.86 11.17 -44.10
N THR A 563 -45.18 11.27 -44.18
CA THR A 563 -45.98 12.24 -43.41
C THR A 563 -47.23 11.54 -42.85
N ASN A 564 -47.03 10.64 -41.88
CA ASN A 564 -48.02 10.20 -40.90
C ASN A 564 -47.41 9.22 -39.88
N VAL A 565 -46.40 9.66 -39.11
CA VAL A 565 -46.06 9.05 -37.82
C VAL A 565 -45.52 10.14 -36.89
N TRP A 566 -46.35 11.14 -36.59
CA TRP A 566 -46.17 12.09 -35.48
C TRP A 566 -47.55 12.42 -34.88
N SER A 567 -48.33 11.40 -34.55
CA SER A 567 -49.48 11.49 -33.62
C SER A 567 -50.03 10.09 -33.31
N GLN A 568 -49.43 9.34 -32.39
CA GLN A 568 -50.10 8.33 -31.55
C GLN A 568 -49.05 7.59 -30.71
N GLN A 569 -48.77 8.10 -29.50
CA GLN A 569 -48.28 7.28 -28.40
C GLN A 569 -48.66 7.94 -27.07
N HIS A 570 -49.97 8.03 -26.87
CA HIS A 570 -50.62 8.11 -25.58
C HIS A 570 -51.59 6.93 -25.52
N GLU A 571 -51.66 6.29 -24.35
CA GLU A 571 -52.60 5.23 -23.94
C GLU A 571 -52.36 3.82 -24.50
N LEU A 572 -51.82 2.95 -23.64
CA LEU A 572 -52.48 1.73 -23.17
C LEU A 572 -51.50 0.95 -22.27
N THR A 573 -51.65 1.10 -20.95
CA THR A 573 -51.25 0.09 -19.94
C THR A 573 -51.98 0.40 -18.63
N GLU A 574 -53.23 -0.04 -18.56
CA GLU A 574 -53.96 -0.31 -17.33
C GLU A 574 -54.56 -1.72 -17.40
N LEU A 575 -54.80 -2.29 -16.20
CA LEU A 575 -55.24 -3.64 -15.81
C LEU A 575 -54.07 -4.54 -15.35
N SER A 576 -53.63 -4.48 -14.08
CA SER A 576 -54.25 -5.04 -12.84
C SER A 576 -54.24 -6.59 -12.87
N VAL A 577 -53.87 -7.37 -11.84
CA VAL A 577 -54.07 -7.43 -10.37
C VAL A 577 -52.99 -8.44 -9.88
N GLY A 578 -52.24 -8.33 -8.76
CA GLY A 578 -52.60 -8.10 -7.35
C GLY A 578 -52.18 -9.31 -6.46
N PHE A 579 -51.60 -9.01 -5.27
CA PHE A 579 -51.48 -9.82 -4.01
C PHE A 579 -50.41 -10.95 -3.89
N VAL A 580 -49.63 -11.17 -2.80
CA VAL A 580 -49.72 -10.86 -1.35
C VAL A 580 -48.30 -10.78 -0.69
N VAL A 581 -48.13 -9.89 0.31
CA VAL A 581 -47.27 -9.97 1.52
C VAL A 581 -48.26 -9.68 2.68
N GLN A 582 -48.38 -10.34 3.84
CA GLN A 582 -47.44 -10.89 4.81
C GLN A 582 -48.23 -11.76 5.82
N GLU A 583 -47.61 -12.79 6.39
CA GLU A 583 -47.58 -13.05 7.85
C GLU A 583 -46.17 -13.53 8.21
#